data_AF-A0A920UKS8-F1
#
_entry.id   AF-A0A920UKS8-F1
#
_cell.length_a   1.000
_cell.length_b   1.000
_cell.length_c   1.000
_cell.angle_alpha   90.00
_cell.angle_beta   90.00
_cell.angle_gamma   90.00
#
_symmetry.space_group_name_H-M   'P 1'
#
loop_
_entity.id
_entity.type
_entity.pdbx_description
1 polymer ?
#
loop_
_entity_poly.entity_id
_entity_poly.type
_entity_poly.pdbx_seq_one_letter_code
_entity_poly.pdbx_strand_id
1 'polypeptide(L)'
;MFPLDPNEFLDLDEALSKLQLNDASIVYSRETSQALGPGFRCGFLGVLHMEIIQERIEREYGIDIIMTAPSVEYKITLKVKVKN
;
A
#
# COMPACT_ATOMS: atom_id res chain seq x y z
N MET A 1 2.67 -0.79 -2.03
CA MET A 1 2.81 -2.25 -2.07
C MET A 1 2.43 -2.68 -3.47
N PHE A 2 3.38 -3.29 -4.17
CA PHE A 2 3.25 -3.65 -5.58
C PHE A 2 3.57 -5.14 -5.70
N PRO A 3 2.80 -5.94 -6.45
CA PRO A 3 3.17 -7.33 -6.69
C PRO A 3 4.44 -7.37 -7.55
N LEU A 4 5.26 -8.40 -7.37
CA LEU A 4 6.42 -8.64 -8.23
C LEU A 4 5.98 -9.07 -9.63
N ASP A 5 4.95 -9.92 -9.73
CA ASP A 5 4.27 -10.28 -10.98
C ASP A 5 3.00 -9.41 -11.15
N PRO A 6 2.89 -8.61 -12.24
CA PRO A 6 1.68 -7.86 -12.56
C PRO A 6 0.39 -8.69 -12.64
N ASN A 7 0.48 -10.00 -12.91
CA ASN A 7 -0.68 -10.89 -12.95
C ASN A 7 -1.31 -11.10 -11.57
N GLU A 8 -0.53 -10.99 -10.49
CA GLU A 8 -0.98 -11.18 -9.10
C GLU A 8 -1.66 -9.93 -8.53
N PHE A 9 -1.84 -8.87 -9.32
CA PHE A 9 -2.48 -7.64 -8.85
C PHE A 9 -3.88 -7.87 -8.27
N LEU A 10 -4.68 -8.74 -8.88
CA LEU A 10 -6.02 -9.07 -8.38
C LEU A 10 -5.96 -9.96 -7.14
N ASP A 11 -5.02 -10.90 -7.09
CA ASP A 11 -4.80 -11.76 -5.93
C ASP A 11 -4.35 -10.93 -4.71
N LEU A 12 -3.54 -9.90 -4.94
CA LEU A 12 -3.13 -8.95 -3.91
C LEU A 12 -4.31 -8.10 -3.40
N ASP A 13 -5.22 -7.69 -4.28
CA ASP A 13 -6.47 -6.99 -3.88
C ASP A 13 -7.33 -7.88 -2.97
N GLU A 14 -7.48 -9.16 -3.33
CA GLU A 14 -8.23 -10.14 -2.56
C GLU A 14 -7.56 -10.45 -1.21
N ALA A 15 -6.24 -10.60 -1.18
CA ALA A 15 -5.46 -10.82 0.04
C ALA A 15 -5.60 -9.62 1.00
N LEU A 16 -5.44 -8.39 0.51
CA LEU A 16 -5.62 -7.17 1.30
C LEU A 16 -7.05 -7.03 1.82
N SER A 17 -8.06 -7.36 1.00
CA SER A 17 -9.47 -7.35 1.40
C SER A 17 -9.73 -8.33 2.54
N LYS A 18 -9.19 -9.56 2.46
CA LYS A 18 -9.30 -10.59 3.51
C LYS A 18 -8.56 -10.18 4.78
N LEU A 19 -7.39 -9.56 4.67
CA LEU A 19 -6.64 -9.06 5.82
C LEU A 19 -7.37 -7.91 6.52
N GLN A 20 -8.00 -7.00 5.76
CA GLN A 20 -8.78 -5.89 6.32
C GLN A 20 -10.00 -6.37 7.12
N LEU A 21 -10.59 -7.53 6.79
CA LEU A 21 -11.66 -8.11 7.61
C LEU A 21 -11.18 -8.53 9.01
N ASN A 22 -9.93 -8.94 9.13
CA ASN A 22 -9.32 -9.36 10.40
C ASN A 22 -8.65 -8.20 11.13
N ASP A 23 -8.16 -7.20 10.40
CA ASP A 23 -7.46 -6.03 10.94
C ASP A 23 -8.03 -4.73 10.37
N ALA A 24 -8.89 -4.09 11.18
CA ALA A 24 -9.56 -2.84 10.82
C ALA A 24 -8.61 -1.63 10.74
N SER A 25 -7.35 -1.76 11.17
CA SER A 25 -6.37 -0.67 11.12
C SER A 25 -5.68 -0.54 9.76
N ILE A 26 -5.77 -1.58 8.92
CA ILE A 26 -5.25 -1.56 7.56
C ILE A 26 -6.17 -0.71 6.69
N VAL A 27 -5.59 0.31 6.07
CA VAL A 27 -6.26 1.13 5.06
C VAL A 27 -5.48 0.99 3.76
N TYR A 28 -6.16 0.76 2.64
CA TYR A 28 -5.49 0.67 1.36
C TYR A 28 -6.32 1.31 0.25
N SER A 29 -5.63 1.77 -0.80
CA SER A 29 -6.24 2.36 -1.99
C SER A 29 -5.43 2.01 -3.22
N ARG A 30 -6.09 1.79 -4.36
CA ARG A 30 -5.41 1.49 -5.62
C ARG A 30 -4.52 2.66 -6.04
N GLU A 31 -3.31 2.36 -6.47
CA GLU A 31 -2.32 3.33 -6.94
C GLU A 31 -1.54 2.75 -8.12
N THR A 32 -1.24 3.57 -9.13
CA THR A 32 -0.40 3.16 -10.25
C THR A 32 0.91 3.92 -10.22
N SER A 33 2.00 3.18 -10.15
CA SER A 33 3.37 3.71 -10.26
C SER A 33 3.81 3.71 -11.71
N GLN A 34 4.55 4.73 -12.12
CA GLN A 34 5.16 4.79 -13.46
C GLN A 34 6.21 3.68 -13.66
N ALA A 35 6.91 3.28 -12.59
CA ALA A 35 8.01 2.31 -12.67
C ALA A 35 7.56 0.88 -12.29
N LEU A 36 6.67 0.76 -11.31
CA LEU A 36 6.25 -0.54 -10.75
C LEU A 36 4.89 -1.01 -11.28
N GLY A 37 4.18 -0.19 -12.07
CA GLY A 37 2.86 -0.52 -12.58
C GLY A 37 1.77 -0.45 -11.49
N PRO A 38 0.68 -1.21 -11.63
CA PRO A 38 -0.45 -1.16 -10.71
C PRO A 38 -0.12 -1.80 -9.36
N GLY A 39 -0.59 -1.18 -8.29
CA GLY A 39 -0.46 -1.69 -6.92
C GLY A 39 -1.38 -0.95 -5.97
N PHE A 40 -0.98 -0.90 -4.70
CA PHE A 40 -1.76 -0.31 -3.62
C PHE A 40 -0.92 0.61 -2.76
N ARG A 41 -1.49 1.77 -2.44
CA ARG A 41 -1.02 2.61 -1.33
C ARG A 41 -1.69 2.12 -0.06
N CYS A 42 -0.87 1.67 0.89
CA CYS A 42 -1.33 1.10 2.16
C CYS A 42 -0.91 2.02 3.31
N GLY A 43 -1.81 2.25 4.25
CA GLY A 43 -1.58 2.93 5.52
C GLY A 43 -1.53 1.92 6.67
N PHE A 44 -0.58 2.13 7.58
CA PHE A 44 -0.31 1.24 8.71
C PHE A 44 -0.13 2.06 9.99
N LEU A 45 -0.32 1.44 11.16
CA LEU A 45 -0.07 2.05 12.47
C LEU A 45 1.41 2.33 12.77
N GLY A 46 2.33 1.73 12.02
CA GLY A 46 3.77 1.89 12.17
C GLY A 46 4.56 0.88 11.34
N VAL A 47 5.89 0.94 11.44
CA VAL A 47 6.81 0.10 10.65
C VAL A 47 6.63 -1.39 10.98
N LEU A 48 6.52 -1.75 12.26
CA LEU A 48 6.31 -3.15 12.65
C LEU A 48 4.98 -3.70 12.12
N HIS A 49 3.92 -2.89 12.14
CA HIS A 49 2.63 -3.31 11.59
C HIS A 49 2.75 -3.58 10.09
N MET A 50 3.46 -2.71 9.35
CA MET A 50 3.75 -2.89 7.93
C MET A 50 4.51 -4.20 7.66
N GLU A 51 5.56 -4.49 8.44
CA GLU A 51 6.36 -5.72 8.29
C GLU A 51 5.54 -6.99 8.55
N ILE A 52 4.68 -6.97 9.58
CA ILE A 52 3.77 -8.10 9.87
C ILE A 52 2.82 -8.32 8.69
N ILE A 53 2.21 -7.26 8.15
CA ILE A 53 1.30 -7.41 7.01
C ILE A 53 2.03 -7.91 5.77
N GLN A 54 3.25 -7.43 5.52
CA GLN A 54 4.07 -7.93 4.43
C GLN A 54 4.34 -9.45 4.58
N GLU A 55 4.86 -9.88 5.73
CA GLU A 55 5.20 -11.28 5.98
C GLU A 55 3.96 -12.19 5.92
N ARG A 56 2.79 -11.69 6.37
CA ARG A 56 1.52 -12.42 6.23
C ARG A 56 1.10 -12.58 4.78
N ILE A 57 1.24 -11.55 3.95
CA ILE A 57 0.90 -11.65 2.51
C ILE A 57 1.79 -12.70 1.84
N GLU A 58 3.10 -12.62 2.05
CA GLU A 58 4.07 -13.55 1.47
C GLU A 58 3.84 -14.99 1.95
N ARG A 59 3.53 -15.20 3.24
CA ARG A 59 3.35 -16.57 3.80
C ARG A 59 1.97 -17.16 3.64
N GLU A 60 0.91 -16.39 3.84
CA GLU A 60 -0.48 -16.89 3.82
C GLU A 60 -1.04 -16.96 2.40
N TYR A 61 -0.58 -16.08 1.51
CA TYR A 61 -1.12 -15.96 0.15
C TYR A 61 -0.09 -16.30 -0.94
N GLY A 62 1.20 -16.39 -0.60
CA GLY A 62 2.25 -16.76 -1.56
C GLY A 62 2.54 -15.68 -2.60
N ILE A 63 2.19 -14.43 -2.31
CA ILE A 63 2.34 -13.30 -3.23
C ILE A 63 3.62 -12.56 -2.86
N ASP A 64 4.58 -12.53 -3.78
CA ASP A 64 5.81 -11.75 -3.62
C ASP A 64 5.53 -10.27 -3.87
N ILE A 65 5.88 -9.41 -2.91
CA ILE A 65 5.57 -7.98 -2.97
C ILE A 65 6.79 -7.10 -2.80
N ILE A 66 6.79 -5.99 -3.53
CA ILE A 66 7.73 -4.89 -3.38
C ILE A 66 7.06 -3.78 -2.56
N MET A 67 7.74 -3.38 -1.48
CA MET A 67 7.39 -2.20 -0.70
C MET A 67 8.35 -1.05 -1.00
N THR A 68 7.79 0.12 -1.30
CA THR A 68 8.56 1.36 -1.38
C THR A 68 8.87 1.87 0.03
N ALA A 69 9.85 2.77 0.16
CA ALA A 69 10.13 3.42 1.44
C ALA A 69 8.85 4.05 2.03
N PRO A 70 8.57 3.83 3.33
CA PRO A 70 7.39 4.37 3.97
C PRO A 70 7.48 5.90 4.06
N SER A 71 6.32 6.55 3.98
CA SER A 71 6.18 8.00 4.16
C SER A 71 5.03 8.31 5.12
N VAL A 72 4.98 9.55 5.61
CA VAL A 72 3.93 10.03 6.51
C VAL A 72 2.98 10.97 5.77
N GLU A 73 1.76 11.10 6.27
CA GLU A 73 0.81 12.08 5.76
C GLU A 73 1.28 13.51 6.08
N TYR A 74 1.27 14.38 5.07
CA TYR A 74 1.65 15.79 5.22
C TYR A 74 0.43 16.69 5.09
N LYS A 75 0.29 17.65 6.01
CA LYS A 75 -0.67 18.75 5.86
C LYS A 75 0.03 19.96 5.25
N ILE A 76 -0.30 20.27 4.00
CA ILE A 76 0.32 21.36 3.25
C ILE A 76 -0.52 22.64 3.35
N THR A 77 0.13 23.79 3.53
CA THR A 77 -0.50 25.11 3.41
C THR A 77 0.03 25.83 2.17
N LEU A 78 -0.80 25.96 1.14
CA LEU A 78 -0.44 26.63 -0.10
C LEU A 78 -0.61 28.15 0.05
N LYS A 79 0.43 28.93 -0.27
CA LYS A 79 0.30 30.38 -0.40
C LYS A 79 -0.26 30.70 -1.78
N VAL A 80 -1.51 31.15 -1.84
CA VAL A 80 -2.10 31.67 -3.08
C VAL A 80 -1.41 32.99 -3.41
N LYS A 81 -0.56 33.00 -4.45
CA LYS A 81 -0.08 34.25 -5.05
C LYS A 81 -1.21 34.81 -5.92
N VAL A 82 -1.85 35.88 -5.46
CA VAL A 82 -2.68 36.72 -6.33
C VAL A 82 -1.73 37.38 -7.32
N LYS A 83 -1.85 37.02 -8.60
CA LYS A 83 -1.17 37.72 -9.69
C LYS A 83 -1.84 39.10 -9.81
N ASN A 84 -1.08 40.16 -9.53
CA ASN A 84 -1.39 41.52 -9.98
C ASN A 84 -1.09 41.64 -11.47
#